data_AF-A0A2V7MHE6-F1
#
_entry.id   AF-A0A2V7MHE6-F1
#
_cell.length_a   1.000
_cell.length_b   1.000
_cell.length_c   1.000
_cell.angle_alpha   90.00
_cell.angle_beta   90.00
_cell.angle_gamma   90.00
#
_symmetry.space_group_name_H-M   'P 1'
#
loop_
_entity.id
_entity.type
_entity.pdbx_description
1 polymer ?
#
loop_
_entity_poly.entity_id
_entity_poly.type
_entity_poly.pdbx_seq_one_letter_code
_entity_poly.pdbx_strand_id
1 'polypeptide(L)'
;MACVRVCPADAVAVEGAIVRIVDEACTRCGLCLPACPHDAIEALGDVSRALELAQAGRAALILSVECAVHFYPATPNQVVNACYAAGFRSVHRGVLGDELVAHEYLALWADGDWGTMIRSTCPVIVETVRTQYPELIPYLAPVATPIAAEARYLKRLYGAGTPIVYAGVCLTEGGPDVDAAITFEDLEDVFRRRGVVVAKQDEYFTRVPEERRRHLSMAGGLPLEVLLEETQASRRFRKVRGLGGLGAIARAVAVDRLDLGFVDILPCEGCLDHPLLGPRDELFRRREIVGATEPARSRAPVVEEAVARGVQIAEAFPISRNGHRPQAEDVDAILKEIGLAPNGKPWDCGACGYPTCRMFANAAALGRTTLRSCPPYLDKQARLAQLQAAVDGLTGLATYRVLRDRLASEMARSDRTGDPFAVLFVDLDNFKKVNDEFGHEAGNEVLRGAARECGAHIRSTDLAARYGGDEFVLVLVRTRVEGALGVADKVRATVEGMGRTLGYPEGLVTVSVGVAEFVPGRGPETEDVLVAADRALYRAKAAGRNQVATGDP
;
A
#
# COMPACT_ATOMS: atom_id res chain seq x y z
N MET A 1 5.16 -0.28 0.02
CA MET A 1 3.89 0.19 0.62
C MET A 1 4.00 1.52 1.40
N ALA A 2 5.18 2.14 1.56
CA ALA A 2 5.29 3.43 2.28
C ALA A 2 4.50 4.56 1.59
N CYS A 3 4.58 4.67 0.26
CA CYS A 3 3.76 5.59 -0.55
C CYS A 3 2.24 5.42 -0.36
N VAL A 4 1.75 4.17 -0.26
CA VAL A 4 0.33 3.87 0.03
C VAL A 4 -0.08 4.42 1.39
N ARG A 5 0.77 4.23 2.41
CA ARG A 5 0.49 4.65 3.80
C ARG A 5 0.37 6.17 3.95
N VAL A 6 1.15 6.93 3.18
CA VAL A 6 1.17 8.40 3.29
C VAL A 6 0.19 9.08 2.33
N CYS A 7 -0.44 8.34 1.41
CA CYS A 7 -1.37 8.92 0.46
C CYS A 7 -2.72 9.21 1.14
N PRO A 8 -3.13 10.48 1.28
CA PRO A 8 -4.39 10.84 1.93
C PRO A 8 -5.61 10.48 1.07
N ALA A 9 -5.42 10.36 -0.24
CA ALA A 9 -6.49 10.17 -1.21
C ALA A 9 -6.69 8.71 -1.65
N ASP A 10 -5.91 7.77 -1.09
CA ASP A 10 -5.87 6.38 -1.55
C ASP A 10 -5.66 6.27 -3.08
N ALA A 11 -4.83 7.16 -3.62
CA ALA A 11 -4.58 7.28 -5.06
C ALA A 11 -3.38 6.44 -5.53
N VAL A 12 -2.79 5.62 -4.65
CA VAL A 12 -1.63 4.79 -4.98
C VAL A 12 -2.09 3.35 -5.16
N ALA A 13 -2.05 2.86 -6.40
CA ALA A 13 -2.29 1.47 -6.73
C ALA A 13 -0.98 0.68 -6.71
N VAL A 14 -1.01 -0.53 -6.17
CA VAL A 14 0.13 -1.45 -6.12
C VAL A 14 -0.30 -2.84 -6.57
N GLU A 15 0.35 -3.31 -7.63
CA GLU A 15 0.17 -4.65 -8.19
C GLU A 15 1.53 -5.31 -8.41
N GLY A 16 1.87 -6.29 -7.55
CA GLY A 16 3.18 -6.92 -7.57
C GLY A 16 4.30 -5.90 -7.32
N ALA A 17 5.18 -5.73 -8.31
CA ALA A 17 6.30 -4.79 -8.27
C ALA A 17 5.95 -3.41 -8.87
N ILE A 18 4.76 -3.24 -9.44
CA ILE A 18 4.35 -2.02 -10.14
C ILE A 18 3.59 -1.12 -9.18
N VAL A 19 4.00 0.16 -9.13
CA VAL A 19 3.29 1.23 -8.43
C VAL A 19 2.73 2.19 -9.48
N ARG A 20 1.46 2.57 -9.34
CA ARG A 20 0.78 3.52 -10.23
C ARG A 20 0.02 4.54 -9.42
N ILE A 21 0.09 5.80 -9.84
CA ILE A 21 -0.78 6.86 -9.34
C ILE A 21 -2.08 6.85 -10.14
N VAL A 22 -3.21 6.85 -9.45
CA VAL A 22 -4.55 6.95 -10.04
C VAL A 22 -4.90 8.43 -10.13
N ASP A 23 -4.73 9.01 -11.31
CA ASP A 23 -4.82 10.47 -11.52
C ASP A 23 -6.17 11.05 -11.11
N GLU A 24 -7.28 10.34 -11.38
CA GLU A 24 -8.64 10.80 -11.02
C GLU A 24 -8.90 10.77 -9.52
N ALA A 25 -8.01 10.15 -8.73
CA ALA A 25 -8.04 10.15 -7.28
C ALA A 25 -6.93 11.03 -6.66
N CYS A 26 -5.92 11.42 -7.42
CA CYS A 26 -4.72 12.05 -6.87
C CYS A 26 -4.95 13.55 -6.63
N THR A 27 -4.80 14.00 -5.39
CA THR A 27 -4.82 15.45 -5.05
C THR A 27 -3.48 16.14 -5.32
N ARG A 28 -2.52 15.41 -5.90
CA ARG A 28 -1.15 15.87 -6.24
C ARG A 28 -0.40 16.51 -5.08
N CYS A 29 -0.66 16.06 -3.84
CA CYS A 29 -0.01 16.58 -2.64
C CYS A 29 1.48 16.21 -2.48
N GLY A 30 2.03 15.36 -3.35
CA GLY A 30 3.46 14.99 -3.38
C GLY A 30 3.97 14.13 -2.23
N LEU A 31 3.18 13.89 -1.16
CA LEU A 31 3.62 13.14 0.03
C LEU A 31 4.20 11.74 -0.26
N CYS A 32 3.78 11.11 -1.37
CA CYS A 32 4.28 9.80 -1.78
C CYS A 32 5.73 9.83 -2.32
N LEU A 33 6.22 10.98 -2.80
CA LEU A 33 7.55 11.13 -3.40
C LEU A 33 8.67 10.82 -2.39
N PRO A 34 8.83 11.57 -1.27
CA PRO A 34 9.89 11.30 -0.29
C PRO A 34 9.64 10.01 0.50
N ALA A 35 8.42 9.47 0.46
CA ALA A 35 8.09 8.21 1.11
C ALA A 35 8.46 6.99 0.25
N CYS A 36 8.83 7.16 -1.02
CA CYS A 36 9.19 6.08 -1.92
C CYS A 36 10.70 5.79 -1.83
N PRO A 37 11.15 4.71 -1.16
CA PRO A 37 12.58 4.47 -0.98
C PRO A 37 13.30 3.97 -2.24
N HIS A 38 12.58 3.80 -3.36
CA HIS A 38 13.10 3.25 -4.62
C HIS A 38 12.98 4.24 -5.77
N ASP A 39 12.63 5.51 -5.48
CA ASP A 39 12.39 6.54 -6.49
C ASP A 39 11.40 6.10 -7.59
N ALA A 40 10.46 5.21 -7.24
CA ALA A 40 9.51 4.62 -8.20
C ALA A 40 8.31 5.55 -8.52
N ILE A 41 8.30 6.78 -7.99
CA ILE A 41 7.24 7.76 -8.24
C ILE A 41 7.93 9.06 -8.62
N GLU A 42 7.56 9.59 -9.77
CA GLU A 42 8.05 10.86 -10.30
C GLU A 42 6.88 11.85 -10.42
N ALA A 43 7.16 13.14 -10.24
CA ALA A 43 6.19 14.19 -10.52
C ALA A 43 6.45 14.74 -11.92
N LEU A 44 5.50 14.56 -12.82
CA LEU A 44 5.61 14.97 -14.20
C LEU A 44 4.69 16.18 -14.44
N GLY A 45 5.29 17.31 -14.79
CA GLY A 45 4.55 18.47 -15.29
C GLY A 45 4.41 18.48 -16.80
N ASP A 46 3.77 19.52 -17.32
CA ASP A 46 3.49 19.71 -18.75
C ASP A 46 4.71 20.25 -19.54
N VAL A 47 5.87 19.60 -19.43
CA VAL A 47 7.17 20.09 -19.97
C VAL A 47 7.11 20.39 -21.46
N SER A 48 6.51 19.48 -22.23
CA SER A 48 6.38 19.63 -23.69
C SER A 48 5.57 20.87 -24.04
N ARG A 49 4.51 21.16 -23.29
CA ARG A 49 3.67 22.34 -23.49
C ARG A 49 4.40 23.61 -23.07
N ALA A 50 5.06 23.59 -21.92
CA ALA A 50 5.87 24.73 -21.46
C ALA A 50 6.98 25.09 -22.45
N LEU A 51 7.66 24.08 -23.01
CA LEU A 51 8.69 24.27 -24.04
C LEU A 51 8.13 24.90 -25.31
N GLU A 52 7.00 24.40 -25.83
CA GLU A 52 6.30 24.98 -26.99
C GLU A 52 5.95 26.46 -26.75
N LEU A 53 5.38 26.75 -25.58
CA LEU A 53 4.97 28.09 -25.18
C LEU A 53 6.15 29.06 -25.02
N ALA A 54 7.28 28.58 -24.48
CA ALA A 54 8.52 29.35 -24.38
C ALA A 54 9.13 29.60 -25.76
N GLN A 55 9.16 28.60 -26.65
CA GLN A 55 9.66 28.77 -28.02
C GLN A 55 8.84 29.80 -28.82
N ALA A 56 7.53 29.86 -28.58
CA ALA A 56 6.66 30.84 -29.21
C ALA A 56 6.89 32.29 -28.73
N GLY A 57 7.69 32.52 -27.67
CA GLY A 57 8.08 33.86 -27.25
C GLY A 57 6.96 34.70 -26.62
N ARG A 58 5.81 34.08 -26.30
CA ARG A 58 4.58 34.80 -25.92
C ARG A 58 4.08 34.52 -24.51
N ALA A 59 4.61 33.49 -23.85
CA ALA A 59 4.13 33.03 -22.55
C ALA A 59 4.69 33.85 -21.39
N ALA A 60 3.83 34.21 -20.44
CA ALA A 60 4.25 34.72 -19.15
C ALA A 60 4.53 33.55 -18.21
N LEU A 61 5.69 33.58 -17.55
CA LEU A 61 6.09 32.58 -16.57
C LEU A 61 5.81 33.10 -15.16
N ILE A 62 5.07 32.36 -14.36
CA ILE A 62 4.97 32.52 -12.91
C ILE A 62 5.97 31.55 -12.28
N LEU A 63 7.12 32.06 -11.84
CA LEU A 63 8.23 31.31 -11.24
C LEU A 63 8.15 31.40 -9.73
N SER A 64 7.78 30.30 -9.07
CA SER A 64 7.60 30.29 -7.62
C SER A 64 8.92 30.55 -6.87
N VAL A 65 8.84 31.14 -5.68
CA VAL A 65 10.02 31.65 -4.94
C VAL A 65 11.00 30.56 -4.52
N GLU A 66 10.52 29.32 -4.41
CA GLU A 66 11.28 28.13 -4.08
C GLU A 66 12.39 27.82 -5.11
N CYS A 67 12.35 28.45 -6.29
CA CYS A 67 13.38 28.30 -7.31
C CYS A 67 14.77 28.71 -6.77
N ALA A 68 14.83 29.65 -5.81
CA ALA A 68 16.09 30.06 -5.19
C ALA A 68 16.79 28.92 -4.44
N VAL A 69 16.00 27.97 -3.90
CA VAL A 69 16.52 26.77 -3.25
C VAL A 69 16.97 25.75 -4.29
N HIS A 70 16.12 25.47 -5.27
CA HIS A 70 16.36 24.43 -6.26
C HIS A 70 17.62 24.73 -7.11
N PHE A 71 17.78 25.98 -7.55
CA PHE A 71 18.89 26.38 -8.41
C PHE A 71 20.14 26.85 -7.63
N TYR A 72 20.15 26.75 -6.29
CA TYR A 72 21.31 27.14 -5.50
C TYR A 72 22.57 26.35 -5.92
N PRO A 73 23.74 26.99 -6.13
CA PRO A 73 24.12 28.34 -5.70
C PRO A 73 23.86 29.47 -6.72
N ALA A 74 23.15 29.24 -7.82
CA ALA A 74 22.81 30.32 -8.75
C ALA A 74 21.94 31.38 -8.07
N THR A 75 22.21 32.65 -8.37
CA THR A 75 21.43 33.76 -7.83
C THR A 75 20.01 33.78 -8.43
N PRO A 76 19.02 34.35 -7.73
CA PRO A 76 17.68 34.54 -8.30
C PRO A 76 17.70 35.28 -9.64
N ASN A 77 18.63 36.22 -9.80
CA ASN A 77 18.79 37.01 -11.02
C ASN A 77 19.22 36.12 -12.20
N GLN A 78 20.17 35.20 -11.97
CA GLN A 78 20.60 34.25 -12.98
C GLN A 78 19.47 33.31 -13.42
N VAL A 79 18.64 32.85 -12.48
CA VAL A 79 17.49 31.99 -12.80
C VAL A 79 16.47 32.73 -13.65
N VAL A 80 16.14 33.98 -13.28
CA VAL A 80 15.22 34.83 -14.07
C VAL A 80 15.79 35.12 -15.46
N ASN A 81 17.08 35.45 -15.55
CA ASN A 81 17.77 35.65 -16.83
C ASN A 81 17.73 34.38 -17.70
N ALA A 82 17.91 33.21 -17.10
CA ALA A 82 17.80 31.93 -17.79
C ALA A 82 16.37 31.70 -18.34
N CYS A 83 15.34 32.09 -17.60
CA CYS A 83 13.95 32.05 -18.08
C CYS A 83 13.74 32.95 -19.31
N TYR A 84 14.27 34.17 -19.30
CA TYR A 84 14.23 35.03 -20.48
C TYR A 84 14.99 34.43 -21.66
N ALA A 85 16.21 33.92 -21.43
CA ALA A 85 17.01 33.26 -22.46
C ALA A 85 16.33 32.01 -23.03
N ALA A 86 15.53 31.31 -22.21
CA ALA A 86 14.75 30.16 -22.64
C ALA A 86 13.58 30.54 -23.56
N GLY A 87 13.14 31.81 -23.56
CA GLY A 87 12.13 32.35 -24.47
C GLY A 87 10.84 32.84 -23.80
N PHE A 88 10.75 32.84 -22.47
CA PHE A 88 9.57 33.39 -21.79
C PHE A 88 9.45 34.91 -22.01
N ARG A 89 8.23 35.39 -22.30
CA ARG A 89 7.96 36.81 -22.58
C ARG A 89 8.12 37.68 -21.35
N SER A 90 7.66 37.22 -20.20
CA SER A 90 7.77 37.89 -18.91
C SER A 90 7.97 36.85 -17.82
N VAL A 91 8.61 37.23 -16.72
CA VAL A 91 8.85 36.35 -15.58
C VAL A 91 8.39 37.07 -14.32
N HIS A 92 7.45 36.45 -13.63
CA HIS A 92 6.83 36.90 -12.39
C HIS A 92 7.18 35.90 -11.28
N ARG A 93 7.18 36.34 -10.03
CA ARG A 93 7.63 35.61 -8.84
C ARG A 93 6.48 35.22 -7.91
N GLY A 94 5.23 35.30 -8.37
CA GLY A 94 4.06 34.96 -7.57
C GLY A 94 3.59 36.09 -6.64
N VAL A 95 4.23 37.26 -6.68
CA VAL A 95 3.95 38.34 -5.72
C VAL A 95 2.63 39.02 -6.02
N LEU A 96 2.31 39.26 -7.29
CA LEU A 96 1.08 39.93 -7.69
C LEU A 96 -0.15 39.15 -7.20
N GLY A 97 -0.14 37.82 -7.36
CA GLY A 97 -1.17 36.93 -6.86
C GLY A 97 -1.33 36.98 -5.34
N ASP A 98 -0.22 36.90 -4.61
CA ASP A 98 -0.22 36.96 -3.15
C ASP A 98 -0.84 38.27 -2.65
N GLU A 99 -0.59 39.40 -3.32
CA GLU A 99 -1.08 40.73 -2.94
C GLU A 99 -2.58 40.92 -3.25
N LEU A 100 -3.04 40.44 -4.42
CA LEU A 100 -4.45 40.43 -4.77
C LEU A 100 -5.27 39.60 -3.77
N VAL A 101 -4.76 38.42 -3.41
CA VAL A 101 -5.41 37.53 -2.44
C VAL A 101 -5.38 38.14 -1.04
N ALA A 102 -4.27 38.73 -0.61
CA ALA A 102 -4.16 39.37 0.70
C ALA A 102 -5.16 40.52 0.88
N HIS A 103 -5.40 41.32 -0.17
CA HIS A 103 -6.45 42.34 -0.14
C HIS A 103 -7.82 41.77 0.20
N GLU A 104 -8.21 40.65 -0.42
CA GLU A 104 -9.51 40.03 -0.13
C GLU A 104 -9.58 39.38 1.26
N TYR A 105 -8.48 38.78 1.73
CA TYR A 105 -8.44 38.27 3.09
C TYR A 105 -8.55 39.38 4.14
N LEU A 106 -7.98 40.56 3.90
CA LEU A 106 -8.16 41.72 4.78
C LEU A 106 -9.61 42.21 4.80
N ALA A 107 -10.26 42.26 3.63
CA ALA A 107 -11.67 42.64 3.53
C ALA A 107 -12.56 41.65 4.30
N LEU A 108 -12.34 40.34 4.11
CA LEU A 108 -13.03 39.29 4.86
C LEU A 108 -12.74 39.36 6.36
N TRP A 109 -11.50 39.64 6.75
CA TRP A 109 -11.09 39.73 8.16
C TRP A 109 -11.79 40.87 8.90
N ALA A 110 -12.00 42.00 8.22
CA ALA A 110 -12.60 43.20 8.77
C ALA A 110 -14.12 43.07 9.03
N ASP A 111 -14.83 42.23 8.27
CA ASP A 111 -16.29 42.06 8.36
C ASP A 111 -16.74 41.33 9.66
N GLY A 112 -15.88 40.47 10.22
CA GLY A 112 -16.01 39.94 11.58
C GLY A 112 -17.14 38.91 11.86
N ASP A 113 -18.12 38.72 10.97
CA ASP A 113 -19.32 37.89 11.18
C ASP A 113 -19.39 36.60 10.31
N TRP A 114 -18.23 36.04 9.98
CA TRP A 114 -18.11 34.91 9.04
C TRP A 114 -18.14 33.51 9.71
N GLY A 115 -18.20 33.42 11.04
CA GLY A 115 -18.21 32.14 11.77
C GLY A 115 -16.94 31.33 11.53
N THR A 116 -17.06 30.15 10.91
CA THR A 116 -15.89 29.34 10.53
C THR A 116 -15.46 29.63 9.10
N MET A 117 -14.18 29.98 8.92
CA MET A 117 -13.59 30.22 7.60
C MET A 117 -12.27 29.48 7.47
N ILE A 118 -12.09 28.72 6.39
CA ILE A 118 -10.92 27.88 6.11
C ILE A 118 -10.14 28.53 4.98
N ARG A 119 -8.83 28.71 5.16
CA ARG A 119 -7.92 29.22 4.13
C ARG A 119 -8.01 28.40 2.83
N SER A 120 -8.12 29.08 1.68
CA SER A 120 -8.23 28.50 0.34
C SER A 120 -6.99 28.73 -0.54
N THR A 121 -5.95 29.42 -0.03
CA THR A 121 -4.80 29.82 -0.87
C THR A 121 -3.88 28.67 -1.28
N CYS A 122 -4.06 27.46 -0.72
CA CYS A 122 -3.32 26.27 -1.13
C CYS A 122 -4.22 25.36 -1.99
N PRO A 123 -3.86 25.11 -3.26
CA PRO A 123 -4.71 24.31 -4.16
C PRO A 123 -4.82 22.85 -3.69
N VAL A 124 -3.83 22.30 -2.99
CA VAL A 124 -3.90 20.95 -2.41
C VAL A 124 -4.97 20.85 -1.33
N ILE A 125 -5.14 21.89 -0.49
CA ILE A 125 -6.21 21.95 0.50
C ILE A 125 -7.55 22.02 -0.21
N VAL A 126 -7.70 22.96 -1.15
CA VAL A 126 -8.93 23.14 -1.93
C VAL A 126 -9.33 21.83 -2.60
N GLU A 127 -8.40 21.17 -3.31
CA GLU A 127 -8.70 19.93 -4.02
C GLU A 127 -9.02 18.79 -3.06
N THR A 128 -8.31 18.67 -1.94
CA THR A 128 -8.61 17.65 -0.93
C THR A 128 -9.98 17.87 -0.29
N VAL A 129 -10.36 19.12 0.00
CA VAL A 129 -11.70 19.46 0.51
C VAL A 129 -12.77 19.13 -0.54
N ARG A 130 -12.59 19.57 -1.79
CA ARG A 130 -13.55 19.32 -2.87
C ARG A 130 -13.83 17.84 -3.08
N THR A 131 -12.80 17.01 -2.94
CA THR A 131 -12.83 15.59 -3.29
C THR A 131 -13.12 14.64 -2.13
N GLN A 132 -12.66 14.96 -0.92
CA GLN A 132 -12.73 14.05 0.24
C GLN A 132 -13.58 14.57 1.38
N TYR A 133 -13.69 15.90 1.55
CA TYR A 133 -14.44 16.54 2.62
C TYR A 133 -15.41 17.59 2.05
N PRO A 134 -16.32 17.21 1.14
CA PRO A 134 -17.20 18.17 0.47
C PRO A 134 -18.10 18.96 1.44
N GLU A 135 -18.35 18.45 2.65
CA GLU A 135 -19.01 19.15 3.73
C GLU A 135 -18.26 20.39 4.23
N LEU A 136 -16.95 20.49 3.96
CA LEU A 136 -16.12 21.65 4.30
C LEU A 136 -16.13 22.74 3.23
N ILE A 137 -16.68 22.49 2.04
CA ILE A 137 -16.74 23.47 0.95
C ILE A 137 -17.38 24.80 1.35
N PRO A 138 -18.54 24.83 2.06
CA PRO A 138 -19.16 26.09 2.48
C PRO A 138 -18.29 26.95 3.40
N TYR A 139 -17.26 26.36 4.01
CA TYR A 139 -16.37 27.02 4.94
C TYR A 139 -15.06 27.47 4.28
N LEU A 140 -14.77 27.06 3.05
CA LEU A 140 -13.61 27.60 2.32
C LEU A 140 -13.80 29.10 2.08
N ALA A 141 -12.76 29.88 2.39
CA ALA A 141 -12.71 31.29 2.03
C ALA A 141 -12.94 31.42 0.51
N PRO A 142 -13.90 32.23 0.05
CA PRO A 142 -14.31 32.31 -1.35
C PRO A 142 -13.31 33.13 -2.19
N VAL A 143 -12.03 32.79 -2.08
CA VAL A 143 -10.88 33.52 -2.64
C VAL A 143 -10.05 32.54 -3.46
N ALA A 144 -9.71 32.92 -4.69
CA ALA A 144 -8.88 32.13 -5.59
C ALA A 144 -7.47 31.87 -5.01
N THR A 145 -6.75 30.88 -5.57
CA THR A 145 -5.34 30.70 -5.20
C THR A 145 -4.50 31.87 -5.74
N PRO A 146 -3.36 32.20 -5.09
CA PRO A 146 -2.48 33.27 -5.55
C PRO A 146 -2.06 33.10 -7.02
N ILE A 147 -1.74 31.88 -7.45
CA ILE A 147 -1.32 31.63 -8.84
C ILE A 147 -2.47 31.83 -9.83
N ALA A 148 -3.70 31.38 -9.50
CA ALA A 148 -4.87 31.64 -10.33
C ALA A 148 -5.17 33.14 -10.42
N ALA A 149 -5.11 33.86 -9.30
CA ALA A 149 -5.28 35.32 -9.26
C ALA A 149 -4.23 36.05 -10.11
N GLU A 150 -2.97 35.65 -10.01
CA GLU A 150 -1.87 36.22 -10.81
C GLU A 150 -2.04 35.91 -12.29
N ALA A 151 -2.38 34.67 -12.65
CA ALA A 151 -2.63 34.29 -14.03
C ALA A 151 -3.74 35.15 -14.67
N ARG A 152 -4.84 35.39 -13.94
CA ARG A 152 -5.94 36.28 -14.38
C ARG A 152 -5.47 37.73 -14.50
N TYR A 153 -4.66 38.20 -13.56
CA TYR A 153 -4.06 39.54 -13.61
C TYR A 153 -3.17 39.71 -14.84
N LEU A 154 -2.29 38.75 -15.14
CA LEU A 154 -1.39 38.79 -16.28
C LEU A 154 -2.13 38.70 -17.62
N LYS A 155 -3.18 37.87 -17.70
CA LYS A 155 -4.09 37.85 -18.87
C LYS A 155 -4.81 39.18 -19.06
N ARG A 156 -5.13 39.91 -17.99
CA ARG A 156 -5.70 41.25 -18.11
C ARG A 156 -4.66 42.30 -18.52
N LEU A 157 -3.45 42.21 -17.97
CA LEU A 157 -2.35 43.13 -18.24
C LEU A 157 -1.82 43.01 -19.68
N TYR A 158 -1.57 41.78 -20.15
CA TYR A 158 -0.94 41.53 -21.45
C TYR A 158 -1.92 41.10 -22.55
N GLY A 159 -3.18 40.83 -22.20
CA GLY A 159 -4.24 40.42 -23.12
C GLY A 159 -4.71 38.98 -22.87
N ALA A 160 -6.02 38.74 -23.03
CA ALA A 160 -6.69 37.51 -22.58
C ALA A 160 -6.13 36.20 -23.18
N GLY A 161 -5.50 36.28 -24.36
CA GLY A 161 -4.85 35.14 -25.03
C GLY A 161 -3.40 34.88 -24.61
N THR A 162 -2.90 35.56 -23.58
CA THR A 162 -1.54 35.37 -23.05
C THR A 162 -1.43 34.01 -22.37
N PRO A 163 -0.57 33.09 -22.85
CA PRO A 163 -0.34 31.82 -22.17
C PRO A 163 0.36 32.03 -20.85
N ILE A 164 -0.06 31.29 -19.85
CA ILE A 164 0.52 31.30 -18.52
C ILE A 164 1.19 29.95 -18.27
N VAL A 165 2.48 29.99 -17.95
CA VAL A 165 3.23 28.82 -17.47
C VAL A 165 3.53 29.04 -15.99
N TYR A 166 3.23 28.06 -15.15
CA TYR A 166 3.68 28.04 -13.76
C TYR A 166 4.86 27.08 -13.63
N ALA A 167 5.94 27.54 -13.01
CA ALA A 167 7.06 26.68 -12.60
C ALA A 167 7.23 26.76 -11.09
N GLY A 168 7.09 25.61 -10.42
CA GLY A 168 7.17 25.57 -8.97
C GLY A 168 7.07 24.18 -8.36
N VAL A 169 6.66 24.13 -7.10
CA VAL A 169 6.62 22.89 -6.32
C VAL A 169 5.23 22.25 -6.28
N CYS A 170 4.18 22.91 -6.76
CA CYS A 170 2.81 22.44 -6.62
C CYS A 170 2.11 22.33 -8.00
N LEU A 171 2.08 21.12 -8.57
CA LEU A 171 1.43 20.89 -9.88
C LEU A 171 -0.11 21.02 -9.84
N THR A 172 -0.72 21.11 -8.66
CA THR A 172 -2.16 21.40 -8.50
C THR A 172 -2.51 22.83 -8.90
N GLU A 173 -1.52 23.72 -9.09
CA GLU A 173 -1.75 25.06 -9.64
C GLU A 173 -2.09 25.06 -11.14
N GLY A 174 -1.89 23.93 -11.84
CA GLY A 174 -2.36 23.77 -13.22
C GLY A 174 -3.89 23.77 -13.29
N GLY A 175 -4.47 24.34 -14.35
CA GLY A 175 -5.92 24.43 -14.46
C GLY A 175 -6.41 25.43 -15.51
N PRO A 176 -7.64 25.97 -15.37
CA PRO A 176 -8.23 26.83 -16.40
C PRO A 176 -7.47 28.15 -16.61
N ASP A 177 -6.80 28.66 -15.56
CA ASP A 177 -6.06 29.90 -15.62
C ASP A 177 -4.59 29.72 -16.05
N VAL A 178 -4.03 28.53 -15.88
CA VAL A 178 -2.61 28.20 -16.10
C VAL A 178 -2.48 27.14 -17.19
N ASP A 179 -1.94 27.52 -18.35
CA ASP A 179 -1.86 26.68 -19.55
C ASP A 179 -0.86 25.50 -19.44
N ALA A 180 0.15 25.62 -18.56
CA ALA A 180 1.08 24.54 -18.25
C ALA A 180 1.63 24.72 -16.83
N ALA A 181 1.56 23.67 -16.01
CA ALA A 181 2.24 23.63 -14.71
C ALA A 181 3.41 22.65 -14.78
N ILE A 182 4.60 23.11 -14.41
CA ILE A 182 5.84 22.34 -14.46
C ILE A 182 6.60 22.40 -13.13
N THR A 183 7.37 21.35 -12.85
CA THR A 183 8.31 21.33 -11.73
C THR A 183 9.57 22.15 -12.06
N PHE A 184 10.48 22.31 -11.09
CA PHE A 184 11.78 22.92 -11.39
C PHE A 184 12.70 22.00 -12.20
N GLU A 185 12.62 20.68 -12.02
CA GLU A 185 13.34 19.70 -12.85
C GLU A 185 12.87 19.76 -14.31
N ASP A 186 11.56 19.94 -14.51
CA ASP A 186 10.98 20.20 -15.82
C ASP A 186 11.50 21.51 -16.43
N LEU A 187 11.64 22.56 -15.62
CA LEU A 187 12.20 23.85 -16.05
C LEU A 187 13.68 23.72 -16.43
N GLU A 188 14.46 22.90 -15.72
CA GLU A 188 15.82 22.54 -16.12
C GLU A 188 15.85 21.83 -17.47
N ASP A 189 14.90 20.94 -17.75
CA ASP A 189 14.80 20.29 -19.06
C ASP A 189 14.45 21.30 -20.16
N VAL A 190 13.57 22.28 -19.88
CA VAL A 190 13.31 23.40 -20.78
C VAL A 190 14.61 24.18 -21.06
N PHE A 191 15.39 24.51 -20.04
CA PHE A 191 16.68 25.19 -20.22
C PHE A 191 17.66 24.37 -21.06
N ARG A 192 17.80 23.08 -20.76
CA ARG A 192 18.67 22.15 -21.48
C ARG A 192 18.31 22.08 -22.96
N ARG A 193 17.03 21.90 -23.28
CA ARG A 193 16.52 21.83 -24.67
C ARG A 193 16.63 23.16 -25.42
N ARG A 194 16.69 24.28 -24.70
CA ARG A 194 16.92 25.62 -25.26
C ARG A 194 18.39 26.02 -25.29
N GLY A 195 19.31 25.17 -24.82
CA GLY A 195 20.75 25.46 -24.77
C GLY A 195 21.13 26.53 -23.74
N VAL A 196 20.30 26.74 -22.72
CA VAL A 196 20.49 27.75 -21.68
C VAL A 196 21.18 27.12 -20.47
N VAL A 197 22.20 27.80 -19.96
CA VAL A 197 22.92 27.40 -18.74
C VAL A 197 22.75 28.49 -17.69
N VAL A 198 22.11 28.17 -16.57
CA VAL A 198 21.75 29.12 -15.51
C VAL A 198 23.00 29.78 -14.92
N ALA A 199 24.02 29.00 -14.57
CA ALA A 199 25.26 29.51 -13.97
C ALA A 199 26.09 30.42 -14.90
N LYS A 200 25.78 30.45 -16.20
CA LYS A 200 26.43 31.34 -17.19
C LYS A 200 25.67 32.64 -17.41
N GLN A 201 24.50 32.80 -16.80
CA GLN A 201 23.76 34.06 -16.88
C GLN A 201 24.42 35.12 -16.00
N ASP A 202 24.16 36.38 -16.33
CA ASP A 202 24.60 37.52 -15.52
C ASP A 202 23.97 37.48 -14.11
N GLU A 203 24.74 37.93 -13.11
CA GLU A 203 24.29 38.05 -11.71
C GLU A 203 23.38 39.26 -11.46
N TYR A 204 23.22 40.14 -12.44
CA TYR A 204 22.27 41.24 -12.44
C TYR A 204 21.15 40.96 -13.45
N PHE A 205 19.97 41.57 -13.26
CA PHE A 205 18.87 41.41 -14.20
C PHE A 205 19.23 42.02 -15.58
N THR A 206 19.26 41.20 -16.62
CA THR A 206 19.41 41.67 -18.02
C THR A 206 18.13 42.34 -18.51
N ARG A 207 16.99 41.88 -17.99
CA ARG A 207 15.70 42.55 -18.09
C ARG A 207 15.09 42.67 -16.71
N VAL A 208 14.83 43.91 -16.29
CA VAL A 208 14.26 44.21 -14.98
C VAL A 208 12.88 43.53 -14.87
N PRO A 209 12.67 42.64 -13.89
CA PRO A 209 11.35 42.08 -13.61
C PRO A 209 10.37 43.19 -13.23
N GLU A 210 9.12 43.03 -13.64
CA GLU A 210 8.07 44.02 -13.36
C GLU A 210 7.72 44.06 -11.86
N GLU A 211 7.82 42.92 -11.18
CA GLU A 211 7.64 42.80 -9.73
C GLU A 211 8.98 42.61 -8.99
N ARG A 212 9.23 43.44 -7.98
CA ARG A 212 10.49 43.41 -7.21
C ARG A 212 10.30 43.64 -5.71
N ARG A 213 9.06 43.75 -5.23
CA ARG A 213 8.74 44.06 -3.83
C ARG A 213 7.42 43.41 -3.43
N ARG A 214 7.21 43.22 -2.14
CA ARG A 214 5.95 42.79 -1.50
C ARG A 214 5.39 43.90 -0.62
N HIS A 215 4.07 44.07 -0.50
CA HIS A 215 3.47 45.14 0.30
C HIS A 215 2.67 44.59 1.49
N LEU A 216 1.53 43.95 1.24
CA LEU A 216 0.57 43.50 2.25
C LEU A 216 0.78 42.05 2.68
N SER A 217 1.25 41.21 1.77
CA SER A 217 1.22 39.75 1.89
C SER A 217 2.54 39.15 2.40
N MET A 218 2.42 38.00 3.06
CA MET A 218 3.51 37.03 3.19
C MET A 218 3.45 36.01 2.04
N ALA A 219 4.52 35.23 1.84
CA ALA A 219 4.53 34.13 0.88
C ALA A 219 3.33 33.19 1.13
N GLY A 220 2.47 33.02 0.11
CA GLY A 220 1.24 32.23 0.18
C GLY A 220 -0.06 33.03 0.39
N GLY A 221 -0.02 34.35 0.20
CA GLY A 221 -1.19 35.22 0.04
C GLY A 221 -1.91 35.64 1.32
N LEU A 222 -1.41 35.30 2.51
CA LEU A 222 -2.00 35.76 3.76
C LEU A 222 -1.44 37.12 4.17
N PRO A 223 -2.30 38.06 4.63
CA PRO A 223 -1.85 39.34 5.18
C PRO A 223 -1.09 39.15 6.49
N LEU A 224 -0.03 39.94 6.68
CA LEU A 224 0.71 39.92 7.96
C LEU A 224 -0.19 40.27 9.15
N GLU A 225 -1.14 41.19 8.97
CA GLU A 225 -2.08 41.63 10.02
C GLU A 225 -2.92 40.47 10.57
N VAL A 226 -3.41 39.58 9.69
CA VAL A 226 -4.15 38.37 10.09
C VAL A 226 -3.26 37.42 10.89
N LEU A 227 -2.02 37.24 10.46
CA LEU A 227 -1.06 36.34 11.10
C LEU A 227 -0.60 36.82 12.48
N LEU A 228 -0.59 38.14 12.73
CA LEU A 228 -0.21 38.71 14.03
C LEU A 228 -1.23 38.42 15.14
N GLU A 229 -2.45 38.00 14.80
CA GLU A 229 -3.47 37.56 15.77
C GLU A 229 -3.34 36.06 16.15
N GLU A 230 -2.34 35.36 15.63
CA GLU A 230 -2.08 33.96 15.95
C GLU A 230 -1.65 33.80 17.42
N THR A 231 -2.51 33.17 18.22
CA THR A 231 -2.17 32.75 19.59
C THR A 231 -2.71 31.34 19.83
N GLN A 232 -2.00 30.55 20.64
CA GLN A 232 -2.37 29.13 20.89
C GLN A 232 -3.80 28.95 21.42
N ALA A 233 -4.31 29.93 22.18
CA ALA A 233 -5.64 29.90 22.78
C ALA A 233 -6.68 30.72 21.99
N SER A 234 -6.32 31.26 20.83
CA SER A 234 -7.22 32.09 20.04
C SER A 234 -8.43 31.28 19.58
N ARG A 235 -9.61 31.84 19.85
CA ARG A 235 -10.87 31.35 19.28
C ARG A 235 -11.16 31.95 17.91
N ARG A 236 -10.46 33.02 17.53
CA ARG A 236 -10.63 33.72 16.26
C ARG A 236 -9.70 33.17 15.17
N PHE A 237 -8.52 32.67 15.54
CA PHE A 237 -7.52 32.17 14.61
C PHE A 237 -6.98 30.82 15.08
N ARG A 238 -6.91 29.83 14.20
CA ARG A 238 -6.36 28.50 14.47
C ARG A 238 -5.41 28.09 13.35
N LYS A 239 -4.18 27.79 13.71
CA LYS A 239 -3.15 27.28 12.80
C LYS A 239 -3.17 25.75 12.79
N VAL A 240 -3.30 25.16 11.61
CA VAL A 240 -3.29 23.70 11.40
C VAL A 240 -2.29 23.36 10.30
N ARG A 241 -1.52 22.29 10.47
CA ARG A 241 -0.54 21.80 9.49
C ARG A 241 -0.71 20.31 9.26
N GLY A 242 -0.60 19.90 8.01
CA GLY A 242 -0.82 18.52 7.58
C GLY A 242 -2.27 18.22 7.19
N LEU A 243 -2.43 17.38 6.17
CA LEU A 243 -3.74 16.98 5.64
C LEU A 243 -4.58 16.18 6.64
N GLY A 244 -3.94 15.52 7.61
CA GLY A 244 -4.64 14.78 8.68
C GLY A 244 -5.55 15.67 9.54
N GLY A 245 -5.33 17.00 9.55
CA GLY A 245 -6.19 17.94 10.27
C GLY A 245 -7.59 18.10 9.68
N LEU A 246 -7.78 17.83 8.39
CA LEU A 246 -9.07 18.02 7.70
C LEU A 246 -10.19 17.17 8.30
N GLY A 247 -9.91 15.91 8.65
CA GLY A 247 -10.91 15.04 9.27
C GLY A 247 -11.38 15.54 10.65
N ALA A 248 -10.48 16.13 11.44
CA ALA A 248 -10.83 16.73 12.72
C ALA A 248 -11.67 18.01 12.53
N ILE A 249 -11.32 18.84 11.54
CA ILE A 249 -12.09 20.04 11.17
C ILE A 249 -13.49 19.65 10.68
N ALA A 250 -13.59 18.66 9.79
CA ALA A 250 -14.85 18.13 9.28
C ALA A 250 -15.76 17.65 10.41
N ARG A 251 -15.23 16.85 11.35
CA ARG A 251 -16.00 16.42 12.52
C ARG A 251 -16.45 17.62 13.38
N ALA A 252 -15.53 18.52 13.70
CA ALA A 252 -15.82 19.67 14.57
C ALA A 252 -16.94 20.56 14.01
N VAL A 253 -16.90 20.83 12.71
CA VAL A 253 -17.84 21.74 12.05
C VAL A 253 -19.14 21.04 11.67
N ALA A 254 -19.07 19.86 11.06
CA ALA A 254 -20.24 19.16 10.52
C ALA A 254 -21.01 18.36 11.58
N VAL A 255 -20.31 17.76 12.55
CA VAL A 255 -20.92 16.90 13.60
C VAL A 255 -21.09 17.69 14.88
N ASP A 256 -20.01 18.26 15.41
CA ASP A 256 -20.01 18.91 16.72
C ASP A 256 -20.57 20.36 16.66
N ARG A 257 -20.80 20.89 15.44
CA ARG A 257 -21.34 22.24 15.18
C ARG A 257 -20.55 23.36 15.88
N LEU A 258 -19.23 23.19 15.94
CA LEU A 258 -18.32 24.15 16.56
C LEU A 258 -17.98 25.27 15.58
N ASP A 259 -17.95 26.49 16.11
CA ASP A 259 -17.32 27.62 15.44
C ASP A 259 -15.81 27.63 15.70
N LEU A 260 -15.04 27.40 14.64
CA LEU A 260 -13.59 27.34 14.65
C LEU A 260 -12.91 28.67 14.30
N GLY A 261 -13.66 29.75 14.10
CA GLY A 261 -13.06 30.97 13.60
C GLY A 261 -12.27 30.71 12.32
N PHE A 262 -11.18 31.44 12.13
CA PHE A 262 -10.36 31.33 10.94
C PHE A 262 -9.35 30.19 11.08
N VAL A 263 -9.38 29.27 10.14
CA VAL A 263 -8.53 28.09 10.12
C VAL A 263 -7.49 28.24 9.03
N ASP A 264 -6.26 28.59 9.43
CA ASP A 264 -5.08 28.56 8.58
C ASP A 264 -4.55 27.13 8.47
N ILE A 265 -5.04 26.37 7.48
CA ILE A 265 -4.58 25.02 7.19
C ILE A 265 -3.69 24.96 5.95
N LEU A 266 -2.58 24.23 6.04
CA LEU A 266 -1.69 23.89 4.93
C LEU A 266 -1.25 22.42 5.01
N PRO A 267 -0.93 21.73 3.90
CA PRO A 267 -0.50 20.34 3.90
C PRO A 267 0.93 20.16 4.46
N CYS A 268 1.73 21.21 4.44
CA CYS A 268 3.13 21.27 4.84
C CYS A 268 3.43 22.58 5.61
N GLU A 269 4.63 22.73 6.17
CA GLU A 269 5.13 23.94 6.83
C GLU A 269 5.44 25.10 5.85
N GLY A 270 4.50 25.35 4.93
CA GLY A 270 4.66 26.24 3.77
C GLY A 270 5.29 25.54 2.57
N CYS A 271 5.31 26.22 1.42
CA CYS A 271 5.81 25.66 0.16
C CYS A 271 7.30 25.22 0.21
N LEU A 272 8.10 25.75 1.13
CA LEU A 272 9.50 25.31 1.36
C LEU A 272 9.62 23.92 2.01
N ASP A 273 8.55 23.44 2.66
CA ASP A 273 8.41 22.08 3.18
C ASP A 273 7.65 21.17 2.19
N HIS A 274 7.44 21.64 0.95
CA HIS A 274 6.78 20.83 -0.06
C HIS A 274 7.64 19.60 -0.41
N PRO A 275 7.05 18.39 -0.52
CA PRO A 275 7.78 17.15 -0.80
C PRO A 275 8.70 17.17 -2.04
N LEU A 276 8.39 18.00 -3.04
CA LEU A 276 9.20 18.14 -4.26
C LEU A 276 10.54 18.86 -4.07
N LEU A 277 10.76 19.53 -2.93
CA LEU A 277 12.06 20.16 -2.65
C LEU A 277 13.05 19.21 -1.98
N GLY A 278 12.65 17.97 -1.70
CA GLY A 278 13.45 16.99 -0.98
C GLY A 278 13.05 16.83 0.48
N PRO A 279 13.90 16.21 1.31
CA PRO A 279 13.54 15.76 2.64
C PRO A 279 13.28 16.93 3.61
N ARG A 280 12.44 16.70 4.63
CA ARG A 280 11.94 17.76 5.53
C ARG A 280 12.99 18.34 6.47
N ASP A 281 14.02 17.57 6.80
CA ASP A 281 15.10 17.97 7.70
C ASP A 281 15.98 19.10 7.13
N GLU A 282 15.93 19.34 5.83
CA GLU A 282 16.59 20.49 5.20
C GLU A 282 15.81 21.81 5.28
N LEU A 283 14.59 21.82 5.83
CA LEU A 283 13.71 23.00 5.81
C LEU A 283 14.39 24.27 6.34
N PHE A 284 15.22 24.17 7.38
CA PHE A 284 15.97 25.30 7.92
C PHE A 284 16.95 25.88 6.90
N ARG A 285 17.72 25.03 6.21
CA ARG A 285 18.63 25.45 5.13
C ARG A 285 17.87 26.16 4.02
N ARG A 286 16.72 25.64 3.62
CA ARG A 286 15.87 26.22 2.57
C ARG A 286 15.36 27.61 2.97
N ARG A 287 14.93 27.78 4.22
CA ARG A 287 14.51 29.08 4.77
C ARG A 287 15.63 30.10 4.79
N GLU A 288 16.86 29.71 5.15
CA GLU A 288 18.01 30.61 5.11
C GLU A 288 18.32 31.09 3.68
N ILE A 289 18.31 30.19 2.69
CA ILE A 289 18.55 30.53 1.29
C ILE A 289 17.49 31.49 0.74
N VAL A 290 16.20 31.20 1.00
CA VAL A 290 15.12 32.07 0.53
C VAL A 290 15.13 33.41 1.27
N GLY A 291 15.30 33.42 2.60
CA GLY A 291 15.37 34.64 3.39
C GLY A 291 16.50 35.57 2.94
N ALA A 292 17.65 35.03 2.54
CA ALA A 292 18.76 35.82 1.99
C ALA A 292 18.51 36.39 0.58
N THR A 293 17.50 35.87 -0.13
CA THR A 293 17.21 36.21 -1.53
C THR A 293 15.84 36.89 -1.72
N GLU A 294 15.06 37.09 -0.65
CA GLU A 294 13.75 37.72 -0.74
C GLU A 294 13.83 39.19 -1.16
N PRO A 295 12.90 39.65 -2.03
CA PRO A 295 12.81 41.06 -2.39
C PRO A 295 12.44 41.93 -1.20
N ALA A 296 12.97 43.15 -1.16
CA ALA A 296 12.64 44.12 -0.13
C ALA A 296 11.14 44.47 -0.12
N ARG A 297 10.58 44.75 1.06
CA ARG A 297 9.19 45.21 1.20
C ARG A 297 8.98 46.60 0.59
N SER A 298 7.83 46.79 -0.05
CA SER A 298 7.33 48.06 -0.55
C SER A 298 6.45 48.75 0.50
N ARG A 299 6.51 50.08 0.54
CA ARG A 299 5.56 50.91 1.30
C ARG A 299 4.28 51.23 0.50
N ALA A 300 4.26 50.92 -0.79
CA ALA A 300 3.14 51.17 -1.69
C ALA A 300 2.68 49.85 -2.34
N PRO A 301 1.40 49.76 -2.76
CA PRO A 301 0.89 48.62 -3.52
C PRO A 301 1.75 48.30 -4.74
N VAL A 302 1.90 47.01 -5.01
CA VAL A 302 2.71 46.50 -6.13
C VAL A 302 1.85 46.10 -7.33
N VAL A 303 0.55 45.91 -7.11
CA VAL A 303 -0.45 45.66 -8.15
C VAL A 303 -0.92 47.00 -8.75
N GLU A 304 -1.14 47.04 -10.05
CA GLU A 304 -1.75 48.21 -10.69
C GLU A 304 -3.26 48.22 -10.41
N GLU A 305 -3.74 49.24 -9.70
CA GLU A 305 -5.14 49.33 -9.25
C GLU A 305 -6.16 49.29 -10.42
N ALA A 306 -5.80 49.85 -11.57
CA ALA A 306 -6.65 49.81 -12.77
C ALA A 306 -6.80 48.40 -13.34
N VAL A 307 -5.76 47.57 -13.22
CA VAL A 307 -5.79 46.16 -13.64
C VAL A 307 -6.51 45.35 -12.58
N ALA A 308 -6.10 45.46 -11.32
CA ALA A 308 -6.60 44.70 -10.18
C ALA A 308 -8.14 44.76 -10.04
N ARG A 309 -8.76 45.93 -10.22
CA ARG A 309 -10.23 46.10 -10.12
C ARG A 309 -11.06 45.22 -11.05
N GLY A 310 -10.48 44.73 -12.14
CA GLY A 310 -11.17 43.85 -13.08
C GLY A 310 -10.64 42.41 -13.10
N VAL A 311 -9.88 42.01 -12.09
CA VAL A 311 -9.46 40.62 -11.88
C VAL A 311 -10.48 39.94 -10.99
N GLN A 312 -10.98 38.79 -11.43
CA GLN A 312 -11.87 37.98 -10.61
C GLN A 312 -11.06 37.22 -9.55
N ILE A 313 -11.15 37.68 -8.30
CA ILE A 313 -10.52 37.02 -7.14
C ILE A 313 -11.53 36.12 -6.39
N ALA A 314 -12.81 36.52 -6.37
CA ALA A 314 -13.86 35.70 -5.78
C ALA A 314 -13.99 34.36 -6.52
N GLU A 315 -13.99 33.26 -5.75
CA GLU A 315 -13.95 31.90 -6.26
C GLU A 315 -15.04 31.04 -5.64
N ALA A 316 -15.65 30.20 -6.46
CA ALA A 316 -16.59 29.18 -6.01
C ALA A 316 -15.95 27.80 -6.20
N PHE A 317 -16.04 26.95 -5.19
CA PHE A 317 -15.43 25.62 -5.23
C PHE A 317 -16.50 24.56 -5.49
N PRO A 318 -16.70 24.10 -6.73
CA PRO A 318 -17.68 23.07 -7.00
C PRO A 318 -17.23 21.75 -6.37
N ILE A 319 -18.21 20.98 -5.86
CA ILE A 319 -17.97 19.61 -5.41
C ILE A 319 -17.37 18.82 -6.56
N SER A 320 -16.22 18.20 -6.31
CA SER A 320 -15.57 17.27 -7.22
C SER A 320 -15.65 15.88 -6.61
N ARG A 321 -15.94 14.84 -7.39
CA ARG A 321 -15.87 13.46 -6.86
C ARG A 321 -14.51 12.88 -7.21
N ASN A 322 -13.78 12.44 -6.19
CA ASN A 322 -12.52 11.72 -6.40
C ASN A 322 -12.82 10.31 -6.90
N GLY A 323 -12.60 10.06 -8.19
CA GLY A 323 -12.83 8.77 -8.82
C GLY A 323 -14.20 8.13 -8.49
N HIS A 324 -14.24 6.80 -8.58
CA HIS A 324 -15.42 5.99 -8.27
C HIS A 324 -15.32 5.46 -6.84
N ARG A 325 -16.45 5.48 -6.10
CA ARG A 325 -16.55 4.72 -4.83
C ARG A 325 -16.91 3.27 -5.16
N PRO A 326 -16.30 2.29 -4.46
CA PRO A 326 -16.69 0.90 -4.62
C PRO A 326 -18.12 0.69 -4.07
N GLN A 327 -18.81 -0.33 -4.57
CA GLN A 327 -20.09 -0.72 -3.99
C GLN A 327 -19.87 -1.28 -2.58
N ALA A 328 -20.80 -1.01 -1.67
CA ALA A 328 -20.67 -1.44 -0.28
C ALA A 328 -20.59 -2.96 -0.18
N GLU A 329 -21.32 -3.66 -1.05
CA GLU A 329 -21.36 -5.12 -1.14
C GLU A 329 -19.98 -5.72 -1.49
N ASP A 330 -19.25 -5.11 -2.43
CA ASP A 330 -17.91 -5.57 -2.83
C ASP A 330 -16.92 -5.42 -1.68
N VAL A 331 -16.98 -4.29 -0.97
CA VAL A 331 -16.12 -4.01 0.19
C VAL A 331 -16.41 -5.00 1.32
N ASP A 332 -17.69 -5.24 1.62
CA ASP A 332 -18.10 -6.16 2.68
C ASP A 332 -17.77 -7.62 2.33
N ALA A 333 -17.83 -8.01 1.04
CA ALA A 333 -17.40 -9.32 0.56
C ALA A 333 -15.89 -9.54 0.81
N ILE A 334 -15.06 -8.55 0.46
CA ILE A 334 -13.60 -8.59 0.70
C ILE A 334 -13.29 -8.65 2.20
N LEU A 335 -13.98 -7.86 3.03
CA LEU A 335 -13.82 -7.90 4.49
C LEU A 335 -14.17 -9.28 5.07
N LYS A 336 -15.21 -9.93 4.54
CA LYS A 336 -15.61 -11.29 4.92
C LYS A 336 -14.54 -12.32 4.54
N GLU A 337 -13.89 -12.16 3.39
CA GLU A 337 -12.79 -13.03 2.97
C GLU A 337 -11.57 -12.91 3.89
N ILE A 338 -11.21 -11.68 4.27
CA ILE A 338 -10.13 -11.42 5.24
C ILE A 338 -10.47 -12.04 6.60
N GLY A 339 -11.72 -11.82 7.06
CA GLY A 339 -12.19 -12.27 8.36
C GLY A 339 -11.77 -11.37 9.52
N LEU A 340 -12.13 -11.78 10.73
CA LEU A 340 -11.88 -11.04 11.97
C LEU A 340 -10.64 -11.58 12.69
N ALA A 341 -10.03 -10.72 13.51
CA ALA A 341 -9.00 -11.12 14.45
C ALA A 341 -9.58 -12.01 15.57
N PRO A 342 -8.74 -12.72 16.35
CA PRO A 342 -9.20 -13.62 17.42
C PRO A 342 -10.11 -12.97 18.47
N ASN A 343 -10.03 -11.65 18.63
CA ASN A 343 -10.88 -10.86 19.53
C ASN A 343 -12.24 -10.45 18.93
N GLY A 344 -12.58 -10.94 17.73
CA GLY A 344 -13.83 -10.61 17.03
C GLY A 344 -13.88 -9.22 16.40
N LYS A 345 -12.78 -8.47 16.38
CA LYS A 345 -12.69 -7.15 15.74
C LYS A 345 -11.96 -7.23 14.38
N PRO A 346 -12.09 -6.22 13.51
CA PRO A 346 -11.22 -6.10 12.33
C PRO A 346 -9.73 -6.16 12.72
N TRP A 347 -8.89 -6.69 11.83
CA TRP A 347 -7.47 -6.84 12.11
C TRP A 347 -6.74 -5.51 12.25
N ASP A 348 -7.03 -4.55 11.36
CA ASP A 348 -6.48 -3.19 11.32
C ASP A 348 -4.97 -3.11 11.63
N CYS A 349 -4.20 -4.09 11.16
CA CYS A 349 -2.80 -4.28 11.56
C CYS A 349 -1.82 -3.36 10.83
N GLY A 350 -2.26 -2.63 9.79
CA GLY A 350 -1.40 -1.71 9.03
C GLY A 350 -0.36 -2.37 8.11
N ALA A 351 -0.23 -3.69 8.14
CA ALA A 351 0.85 -4.41 7.47
C ALA A 351 0.78 -4.33 5.93
N CYS A 352 -0.43 -4.24 5.37
CA CYS A 352 -0.64 -4.03 3.94
C CYS A 352 -0.43 -2.57 3.49
N GLY A 353 -0.05 -1.66 4.38
CA GLY A 353 0.11 -0.23 4.10
C GLY A 353 -1.12 0.63 4.42
N TYR A 354 -2.30 0.00 4.54
CA TYR A 354 -3.56 0.69 4.87
C TYR A 354 -3.81 0.74 6.37
N PRO A 355 -4.24 1.89 6.93
CA PRO A 355 -4.52 2.02 8.37
C PRO A 355 -5.62 1.09 8.89
N THR A 356 -6.62 0.77 8.06
CA THR A 356 -7.73 -0.11 8.44
C THR A 356 -8.02 -1.14 7.35
N CYS A 357 -8.56 -2.29 7.74
CA CYS A 357 -9.05 -3.33 6.84
C CYS A 357 -10.11 -2.80 5.87
N ARG A 358 -10.95 -1.84 6.31
CA ARG A 358 -11.97 -1.23 5.45
C ARG A 358 -11.35 -0.33 4.37
N MET A 359 -10.30 0.42 4.67
CA MET A 359 -9.56 1.17 3.64
C MET A 359 -8.87 0.24 2.64
N PHE A 360 -8.25 -0.84 3.12
CA PHE A 360 -7.70 -1.88 2.24
C PHE A 360 -8.78 -2.48 1.33
N ALA A 361 -9.95 -2.83 1.89
CA ALA A 361 -11.05 -3.43 1.14
C ALA A 361 -11.62 -2.46 0.09
N ASN A 362 -11.72 -1.16 0.40
CA ASN A 362 -12.09 -0.14 -0.59
C ASN A 362 -11.10 -0.11 -1.76
N ALA A 363 -9.80 -0.07 -1.48
CA ALA A 363 -8.77 -0.07 -2.51
C ALA A 363 -8.79 -1.34 -3.35
N ALA A 364 -9.01 -2.50 -2.71
CA ALA A 364 -9.09 -3.79 -3.39
C ALA A 364 -10.34 -3.88 -4.29
N ALA A 365 -11.50 -3.40 -3.83
CA ALA A 365 -12.72 -3.34 -4.63
C ALA A 365 -12.57 -2.43 -5.86
N LEU A 366 -11.72 -1.40 -5.77
CA LEU A 366 -11.37 -0.51 -6.89
C LEU A 366 -10.24 -1.05 -7.78
N GLY A 367 -9.74 -2.27 -7.53
CA GLY A 367 -8.63 -2.86 -8.29
C GLY A 367 -7.29 -2.15 -8.09
N ARG A 368 -7.14 -1.36 -7.01
CA ARG A 368 -5.88 -0.66 -6.66
C ARG A 368 -4.91 -1.55 -5.89
N THR A 369 -5.41 -2.60 -5.28
CA THR A 369 -4.60 -3.63 -4.63
C THR A 369 -5.31 -4.98 -4.73
N THR A 370 -4.66 -6.04 -4.26
CA THR A 370 -5.22 -7.40 -4.30
C THR A 370 -5.19 -8.03 -2.92
N LEU A 371 -6.04 -9.02 -2.67
CA LEU A 371 -6.05 -9.80 -1.43
C LEU A 371 -4.69 -10.46 -1.12
N ARG A 372 -3.84 -10.68 -2.13
CA ARG A 372 -2.47 -11.17 -1.94
C ARG A 372 -1.59 -10.19 -1.16
N SER A 373 -1.95 -8.91 -1.12
CA SER A 373 -1.27 -7.89 -0.32
C SER A 373 -1.72 -7.87 1.13
N CYS A 374 -2.72 -8.67 1.53
CA CYS A 374 -3.27 -8.72 2.89
C CYS A 374 -2.65 -9.88 3.68
N PRO A 375 -1.78 -9.63 4.68
CA PRO A 375 -1.15 -10.70 5.44
C PRO A 375 -2.12 -11.60 6.21
N PRO A 376 -3.17 -11.08 6.90
CA PRO A 376 -4.17 -11.94 7.53
C PRO A 376 -4.89 -12.88 6.56
N TYR A 377 -5.19 -12.40 5.34
CA TYR A 377 -5.79 -13.24 4.31
C TYR A 377 -4.82 -14.34 3.87
N LEU A 378 -3.54 -14.00 3.61
CA LEU A 378 -2.54 -14.98 3.22
C LEU A 378 -2.31 -16.05 4.30
N ASP A 379 -2.23 -15.66 5.57
CA ASP A 379 -2.08 -16.59 6.69
C ASP A 379 -3.28 -17.54 6.79
N LYS A 380 -4.50 -17.00 6.67
CA LYS A 380 -5.73 -17.80 6.60
C LYS A 380 -5.68 -18.79 5.43
N GLN A 381 -5.28 -18.36 4.23
CA GLN A 381 -5.17 -19.24 3.07
C GLN A 381 -4.09 -20.31 3.26
N ALA A 382 -2.94 -19.95 3.82
CA ALA A 382 -1.87 -20.90 4.13
C ALA A 382 -2.35 -21.96 5.15
N ARG A 383 -3.08 -21.55 6.19
CA ARG A 383 -3.67 -22.45 7.18
C ARG A 383 -4.71 -23.38 6.57
N LEU A 384 -5.58 -22.87 5.70
CA LEU A 384 -6.57 -23.68 4.99
C LEU A 384 -5.89 -24.70 4.06
N ALA A 385 -4.87 -24.28 3.31
CA ALA A 385 -4.08 -25.16 2.47
C ALA A 385 -3.36 -26.24 3.29
N GLN A 386 -2.83 -25.91 4.46
CA GLN A 386 -2.22 -26.87 5.39
C GLN A 386 -3.23 -27.90 5.90
N LEU A 387 -4.45 -27.46 6.25
CA LEU A 387 -5.53 -28.36 6.68
C LEU A 387 -5.99 -29.28 5.54
N GLN A 388 -6.10 -28.76 4.32
CA GLN A 388 -6.44 -29.56 3.14
C GLN A 388 -5.33 -30.57 2.80
N ALA A 389 -4.07 -30.25 3.08
CA ALA A 389 -2.93 -31.16 2.93
C ALA A 389 -2.78 -32.19 4.08
N ALA A 390 -3.68 -32.21 5.06
CA ALA A 390 -3.61 -33.15 6.18
C ALA A 390 -4.07 -34.59 5.82
N VAL A 391 -4.87 -34.73 4.75
CA VAL A 391 -5.39 -36.01 4.27
C VAL A 391 -4.97 -36.27 2.82
N ASP A 392 -4.68 -37.53 2.50
CA ASP A 392 -4.37 -37.98 1.16
C ASP A 392 -5.66 -38.02 0.32
N GLY A 393 -5.68 -37.27 -0.79
CA GLY A 393 -6.89 -37.08 -1.60
C GLY A 393 -7.40 -38.35 -2.29
N LEU A 394 -6.58 -39.39 -2.42
CA LEU A 394 -7.00 -40.66 -3.01
C LEU A 394 -7.59 -41.60 -1.95
N THR A 395 -6.94 -41.72 -0.81
CA THR A 395 -7.23 -42.75 0.20
C THR A 395 -8.05 -42.26 1.39
N GLY A 396 -8.09 -40.94 1.63
CA GLY A 396 -8.76 -40.34 2.79
C GLY A 396 -8.01 -40.52 4.11
N LEU A 397 -6.86 -41.21 4.11
CA LEU A 397 -5.99 -41.37 5.27
C LEU A 397 -5.15 -40.13 5.52
N ALA A 398 -4.52 -40.05 6.69
CA ALA A 398 -3.60 -38.97 7.01
C ALA A 398 -2.39 -38.96 6.05
N THR A 399 -1.84 -37.78 5.75
CA THR A 399 -0.60 -37.68 4.95
C THR A 399 0.64 -38.02 5.76
N TYR A 400 1.75 -38.30 5.07
CA TYR A 400 3.07 -38.51 5.67
C TYR A 400 3.47 -37.41 6.69
N ARG A 401 3.08 -36.15 6.44
CA ARG A 401 3.33 -35.06 7.38
C ARG A 401 2.61 -35.26 8.71
N VAL A 402 1.32 -35.59 8.68
CA VAL A 402 0.52 -35.85 9.89
C VAL A 402 1.04 -37.07 10.63
N LEU A 403 1.48 -38.11 9.91
CA LEU A 403 2.15 -39.27 10.48
C LEU A 403 3.39 -38.88 11.29
N ARG A 404 4.31 -38.12 10.70
CA ARG A 404 5.55 -37.70 11.36
C ARG A 404 5.28 -36.88 12.62
N ASP A 405 4.36 -35.92 12.53
CA ASP A 405 3.99 -35.08 13.68
C ASP A 405 3.33 -35.93 14.79
N ARG A 406 2.56 -36.97 14.41
CA ARG A 406 2.00 -37.92 15.37
C ARG A 406 3.06 -38.79 16.03
N LEU A 407 3.98 -39.39 15.26
CA LEU A 407 5.09 -40.19 15.80
C LEU A 407 5.90 -39.40 16.83
N ALA A 408 6.29 -38.16 16.52
CA ALA A 408 7.00 -37.29 17.46
C ALA A 408 6.21 -37.05 18.76
N SER A 409 4.90 -36.80 18.64
CA SER A 409 4.01 -36.60 19.80
C SER A 409 3.86 -37.87 20.64
N GLU A 410 3.80 -39.02 20.00
CA GLU A 410 3.66 -40.34 20.63
C GLU A 410 4.92 -40.76 21.38
N MET A 411 6.11 -40.53 20.78
CA MET A 411 7.40 -40.74 21.44
C MET A 411 7.50 -39.89 22.71
N ALA A 412 7.25 -38.57 22.60
CA ALA A 412 7.29 -37.67 23.75
C ALA A 412 6.26 -38.01 24.84
N ARG A 413 5.09 -38.55 24.46
CA ARG A 413 4.12 -39.06 25.44
C ARG A 413 4.62 -40.36 26.08
N SER A 414 5.11 -41.30 25.29
CA SER A 414 5.58 -42.60 25.76
C SER A 414 6.72 -42.43 26.77
N ASP A 415 7.69 -41.57 26.49
CA ASP A 415 8.79 -41.23 27.40
C ASP A 415 8.30 -40.64 28.73
N ARG A 416 7.24 -39.81 28.69
CA ARG A 416 6.68 -39.18 29.90
C ARG A 416 5.82 -40.13 30.74
N THR A 417 5.08 -41.03 30.08
CA THR A 417 4.04 -41.85 30.72
C THR A 417 4.50 -43.28 31.03
N GLY A 418 5.57 -43.75 30.39
CA GLY A 418 6.04 -45.13 30.48
C GLY A 418 5.22 -46.12 29.65
N ASP A 419 4.16 -45.69 28.98
CA ASP A 419 3.31 -46.56 28.15
C ASP A 419 3.90 -46.70 26.73
N PRO A 420 4.15 -47.93 26.23
CA PRO A 420 4.69 -48.15 24.88
C PRO A 420 3.66 -47.87 23.78
N PHE A 421 4.11 -47.74 22.55
CA PHE A 421 3.23 -47.74 21.37
C PHE A 421 3.86 -48.57 20.25
N ALA A 422 3.05 -49.00 19.28
CA ALA A 422 3.53 -49.79 18.16
C ALA A 422 3.29 -49.10 16.82
N VAL A 423 4.18 -49.37 15.86
CA VAL A 423 4.11 -48.90 14.49
C VAL A 423 4.01 -50.11 13.57
N LEU A 424 3.05 -50.08 12.65
CA LEU A 424 2.92 -51.03 11.55
C LEU A 424 3.30 -50.31 10.26
N PHE A 425 4.24 -50.87 9.52
CA PHE A 425 4.56 -50.45 8.17
C PHE A 425 3.96 -51.48 7.19
N VAL A 426 3.02 -51.05 6.37
CA VAL A 426 2.20 -51.89 5.49
C VAL A 426 2.52 -51.52 4.05
N ASP A 427 2.70 -52.51 3.18
CA ASP A 427 2.92 -52.29 1.76
C ASP A 427 2.14 -53.31 0.94
N LEU A 428 1.49 -52.84 -0.14
CA LEU A 428 0.73 -53.71 -1.06
C LEU A 428 1.66 -54.55 -1.92
N ASP A 429 1.58 -55.86 -1.73
CA ASP A 429 2.31 -56.80 -2.54
C ASP A 429 1.82 -56.77 -4.00
N ASN A 430 2.75 -56.89 -4.94
CA ASN A 430 2.46 -56.95 -6.37
C ASN A 430 1.66 -55.76 -6.94
N PHE A 431 1.58 -54.61 -6.24
CA PHE A 431 0.79 -53.46 -6.70
C PHE A 431 1.15 -52.99 -8.11
N LYS A 432 2.45 -53.03 -8.46
CA LYS A 432 2.90 -52.75 -9.83
C LYS A 432 2.26 -53.68 -10.87
N LYS A 433 2.14 -54.99 -10.58
CA LYS A 433 1.48 -55.94 -11.50
C LYS A 433 0.00 -55.61 -11.67
N VAL A 434 -0.68 -55.20 -10.59
CA VAL A 434 -2.08 -54.74 -10.67
C VAL A 434 -2.20 -53.56 -11.63
N ASN A 435 -1.32 -52.56 -11.51
CA ASN A 435 -1.31 -51.43 -12.45
C ASN A 435 -0.99 -51.83 -13.88
N ASP A 436 0.00 -52.71 -14.06
CA ASP A 436 0.49 -53.13 -15.38
C ASP A 436 -0.55 -54.01 -16.12
N GLU A 437 -1.30 -54.86 -15.41
CA GLU A 437 -2.26 -55.81 -15.99
C GLU A 437 -3.71 -55.27 -16.04
N PHE A 438 -4.12 -54.45 -15.07
CA PHE A 438 -5.52 -53.99 -14.91
C PHE A 438 -5.69 -52.47 -15.02
N GLY A 439 -4.58 -51.72 -15.16
CA GLY A 439 -4.58 -50.27 -15.34
C GLY A 439 -4.59 -49.47 -14.02
N HIS A 440 -4.20 -48.20 -14.12
CA HIS A 440 -4.04 -47.33 -12.96
C HIS A 440 -5.33 -47.03 -12.19
N GLU A 441 -6.50 -46.99 -12.85
CA GLU A 441 -7.77 -46.81 -12.14
C GLU A 441 -8.13 -48.01 -11.25
N ALA A 442 -7.82 -49.22 -11.71
CA ALA A 442 -7.98 -50.44 -10.92
C ALA A 442 -7.00 -50.43 -9.71
N GLY A 443 -5.76 -49.99 -9.94
CA GLY A 443 -4.80 -49.74 -8.85
C GLY A 443 -5.30 -48.70 -7.84
N ASN A 444 -5.90 -47.60 -8.30
CA ASN A 444 -6.52 -46.60 -7.43
C ASN A 444 -7.65 -47.18 -6.58
N GLU A 445 -8.47 -48.10 -7.12
CA GLU A 445 -9.50 -48.81 -6.36
C GLU A 445 -8.90 -49.71 -5.28
N VAL A 446 -7.83 -50.44 -5.59
CA VAL A 446 -7.09 -51.25 -4.61
C VAL A 446 -6.49 -50.39 -3.51
N LEU A 447 -5.89 -49.24 -3.84
CA LEU A 447 -5.37 -48.30 -2.84
C LEU A 447 -6.46 -47.77 -1.91
N ARG A 448 -7.64 -47.42 -2.45
CA ARG A 448 -8.81 -47.01 -1.64
C ARG A 448 -9.31 -48.14 -0.76
N GLY A 449 -9.33 -49.37 -1.28
CA GLY A 449 -9.71 -50.57 -0.52
C GLY A 449 -8.76 -50.82 0.64
N ALA A 450 -7.47 -50.91 0.37
CA ALA A 450 -6.44 -51.13 1.39
C ALA A 450 -6.46 -50.05 2.48
N ALA A 451 -6.61 -48.79 2.08
CA ALA A 451 -6.74 -47.68 3.01
C ALA A 451 -7.95 -47.81 3.95
N ARG A 452 -9.11 -48.25 3.44
CA ARG A 452 -10.30 -48.51 4.26
C ARG A 452 -10.04 -49.63 5.26
N GLU A 453 -9.39 -50.72 4.85
CA GLU A 453 -9.06 -51.83 5.74
C GLU A 453 -8.06 -51.42 6.83
N CYS A 454 -7.04 -50.62 6.48
CA CYS A 454 -6.13 -50.03 7.45
C CYS A 454 -6.86 -49.15 8.48
N GLY A 455 -7.86 -48.39 8.06
CA GLY A 455 -8.66 -47.52 8.95
C GLY A 455 -9.69 -48.26 9.80
N ALA A 456 -10.28 -49.35 9.30
CA ALA A 456 -11.38 -50.07 9.95
C ALA A 456 -10.95 -50.88 11.18
N HIS A 457 -9.65 -51.18 11.32
CA HIS A 457 -9.13 -52.04 12.38
C HIS A 457 -8.40 -51.30 13.50
N ILE A 458 -8.36 -49.97 13.45
CA ILE A 458 -7.71 -49.13 14.45
C ILE A 458 -8.73 -48.34 15.29
N ARG A 459 -8.32 -47.90 16.49
CA ARG A 459 -9.17 -47.11 17.38
C ARG A 459 -9.15 -45.64 16.97
N SER A 460 -10.09 -44.86 17.48
CA SER A 460 -10.11 -43.40 17.27
C SER A 460 -8.88 -42.67 17.84
N THR A 461 -8.15 -43.29 18.77
CA THR A 461 -6.90 -42.77 19.33
C THR A 461 -5.70 -43.04 18.43
N ASP A 462 -5.78 -44.04 17.56
CA ASP A 462 -4.73 -44.49 16.67
C ASP A 462 -4.70 -43.64 15.39
N LEU A 463 -3.67 -43.80 14.56
CA LEU A 463 -3.55 -43.10 13.29
C LEU A 463 -3.24 -44.09 12.18
N ALA A 464 -3.94 -43.98 11.04
CA ALA A 464 -3.55 -44.59 9.78
C ALA A 464 -3.19 -43.49 8.77
N ALA A 465 -2.04 -43.62 8.13
CA ALA A 465 -1.53 -42.65 7.17
C ALA A 465 -0.99 -43.33 5.91
N ARG A 466 -1.05 -42.64 4.77
CA ARG A 466 -0.36 -43.07 3.55
C ARG A 466 1.05 -42.51 3.55
N TYR A 467 2.05 -43.39 3.48
CA TYR A 467 3.46 -43.04 3.56
C TYR A 467 4.02 -42.65 2.19
N GLY A 468 3.73 -43.45 1.18
CA GLY A 468 4.17 -43.28 -0.22
C GLY A 468 3.35 -44.21 -1.12
N GLY A 469 3.49 -44.07 -2.44
CA GLY A 469 2.90 -44.95 -3.48
C GLY A 469 1.79 -45.90 -3.02
N ASP A 470 2.20 -47.09 -2.60
CA ASP A 470 1.42 -48.24 -2.15
C ASP A 470 1.68 -48.66 -0.68
N GLU A 471 2.24 -47.72 0.08
CA GLU A 471 2.71 -47.90 1.45
C GLU A 471 1.83 -47.12 2.45
N PHE A 472 1.50 -47.78 3.56
CA PHE A 472 0.71 -47.23 4.65
C PHE A 472 1.43 -47.44 5.98
N VAL A 473 1.22 -46.52 6.92
CA VAL A 473 1.75 -46.65 8.29
C VAL A 473 0.62 -46.45 9.29
N LEU A 474 0.53 -47.37 10.25
CA LEU A 474 -0.41 -47.29 11.35
C LEU A 474 0.36 -47.08 12.66
N VAL A 475 -0.10 -46.14 13.48
CA VAL A 475 0.44 -45.85 14.82
C VAL A 475 -0.60 -46.25 15.85
N LEU A 476 -0.30 -47.30 16.62
CA LEU A 476 -1.19 -47.90 17.60
C LEU A 476 -0.81 -47.45 19.01
N VAL A 477 -1.64 -46.59 19.58
CA VAL A 477 -1.39 -45.92 20.85
C VAL A 477 -1.53 -46.89 22.01
N ARG A 478 -0.60 -46.85 22.98
CA ARG A 478 -0.64 -47.68 24.20
C ARG A 478 -0.78 -49.18 23.88
N THR A 479 -0.08 -49.62 22.85
CA THR A 479 -0.18 -50.97 22.30
C THR A 479 1.21 -51.58 22.24
N ARG A 480 1.37 -52.76 22.88
CA ARG A 480 2.58 -53.58 22.80
C ARG A 480 2.59 -54.43 21.53
N VAL A 481 3.75 -54.99 21.20
CA VAL A 481 3.97 -55.81 20.01
C VAL A 481 2.92 -56.93 19.85
N GLU A 482 2.47 -57.58 20.92
CA GLU A 482 1.49 -58.68 20.83
C GLU A 482 0.13 -58.18 20.34
N GLY A 483 -0.30 -57.02 20.82
CA GLY A 483 -1.54 -56.38 20.37
C GLY A 483 -1.42 -55.85 18.94
N ALA A 484 -0.25 -55.34 18.59
CA ALA A 484 0.07 -54.82 17.26
C ALA A 484 0.07 -55.91 16.19
N LEU A 485 0.62 -57.09 16.50
CA LEU A 485 0.55 -58.28 15.65
C LEU A 485 -0.88 -58.67 15.33
N GLY A 486 -1.78 -58.65 16.32
CA GLY A 486 -3.19 -58.95 16.11
C GLY A 486 -3.92 -57.95 15.20
N VAL A 487 -3.49 -56.69 15.17
CA VAL A 487 -4.01 -55.68 14.21
C VAL A 487 -3.39 -55.89 12.83
N ALA A 488 -2.07 -56.14 12.77
CA ALA A 488 -1.35 -56.39 11.54
C ALA A 488 -1.91 -57.60 10.77
N ASP A 489 -2.17 -58.71 11.45
CA ASP A 489 -2.76 -59.91 10.85
C ASP A 489 -4.19 -59.68 10.36
N LYS A 490 -4.98 -58.86 11.08
CA LYS A 490 -6.32 -58.49 10.62
C LYS A 490 -6.27 -57.68 9.34
N VAL A 491 -5.47 -56.60 9.32
CA VAL A 491 -5.27 -55.78 8.11
C VAL A 491 -4.79 -56.65 6.95
N ARG A 492 -3.83 -57.54 7.18
CA ARG A 492 -3.34 -58.50 6.17
C ARG A 492 -4.46 -59.36 5.60
N ALA A 493 -5.22 -60.02 6.47
CA ALA A 493 -6.28 -60.95 6.07
C ALA A 493 -7.46 -60.24 5.38
N THR A 494 -7.84 -59.04 5.84
CA THR A 494 -8.96 -58.30 5.24
C THR A 494 -8.59 -57.65 3.92
N VAL A 495 -7.36 -57.18 3.73
CA VAL A 495 -6.89 -56.72 2.42
C VAL A 495 -6.88 -57.86 1.40
N GLU A 496 -6.43 -59.05 1.78
CA GLU A 496 -6.49 -60.24 0.92
C GLU A 496 -7.94 -60.62 0.57
N GLY A 497 -8.85 -60.58 1.55
CA GLY A 497 -10.29 -60.82 1.33
C GLY A 497 -10.94 -59.77 0.45
N MET A 498 -10.54 -58.50 0.59
CA MET A 498 -10.98 -57.38 -0.23
C MET A 498 -10.54 -57.58 -1.69
N GLY A 499 -9.29 -57.99 -1.92
CA GLY A 499 -8.79 -58.34 -3.25
C GLY A 499 -9.65 -59.39 -3.97
N ARG A 500 -10.03 -60.47 -3.26
CA ARG A 500 -10.96 -61.49 -3.79
C ARG A 500 -12.34 -60.92 -4.10
N THR A 501 -12.84 -60.04 -3.24
CA THR A 501 -14.16 -59.41 -3.42
C THR A 501 -14.19 -58.47 -4.63
N LEU A 502 -13.08 -57.81 -4.93
CA LEU A 502 -12.90 -56.99 -6.13
C LEU A 502 -12.67 -57.82 -7.42
N GLY A 503 -12.62 -59.15 -7.31
CA GLY A 503 -12.50 -60.05 -8.46
C GLY A 503 -11.06 -60.31 -8.92
N TYR A 504 -10.05 -59.93 -8.14
CA TYR A 504 -8.65 -60.24 -8.47
C TYR A 504 -8.31 -61.71 -8.19
N PRO A 505 -7.36 -62.30 -8.94
CA PRO A 505 -6.83 -63.63 -8.65
C PRO A 505 -6.36 -63.79 -7.20
N GLU A 506 -6.53 -64.99 -6.65
CA GLU A 506 -6.10 -65.30 -5.29
C GLU A 506 -4.59 -65.05 -5.12
N GLY A 507 -4.22 -64.34 -4.05
CA GLY A 507 -2.84 -63.97 -3.75
C GLY A 507 -2.27 -62.82 -4.58
N LEU A 508 -3.05 -62.21 -5.50
CA LEU A 508 -2.57 -61.06 -6.28
C LEU A 508 -2.55 -59.77 -5.46
N VAL A 509 -3.65 -59.48 -4.73
CA VAL A 509 -3.79 -58.30 -3.87
C VAL A 509 -3.64 -58.74 -2.42
N THR A 510 -2.44 -58.59 -1.87
CA THR A 510 -2.11 -58.86 -0.46
C THR A 510 -1.26 -57.73 0.09
N VAL A 511 -0.99 -57.73 1.40
CA VAL A 511 -0.03 -56.81 2.01
C VAL A 511 1.02 -57.57 2.81
N SER A 512 2.23 -57.04 2.81
CA SER A 512 3.25 -57.40 3.79
C SER A 512 3.25 -56.35 4.90
N VAL A 513 3.44 -56.76 6.16
CA VAL A 513 3.41 -55.86 7.31
C VAL A 513 4.64 -56.04 8.19
N GLY A 514 5.36 -54.95 8.45
CA GLY A 514 6.41 -54.87 9.45
C GLY A 514 5.90 -54.24 10.74
N VAL A 515 6.20 -54.83 11.90
CA VAL A 515 5.75 -54.35 13.21
C VAL A 515 6.95 -54.00 14.09
N ALA A 516 6.95 -52.82 14.68
CA ALA A 516 7.93 -52.43 15.69
C ALA A 516 7.24 -51.79 16.90
N GLU A 517 7.77 -52.05 18.09
CA GLU A 517 7.34 -51.43 19.34
C GLU A 517 8.35 -50.37 19.76
N PHE A 518 7.85 -49.19 20.14
CA PHE A 518 8.62 -48.19 20.85
C PHE A 518 8.46 -48.41 22.36
N VAL A 519 9.57 -48.69 23.04
CA VAL A 519 9.64 -48.88 24.49
C VAL A 519 10.37 -47.68 25.11
N PRO A 520 9.72 -46.92 26.01
CA PRO A 520 10.32 -45.74 26.62
C PRO A 520 11.53 -46.07 27.49
N GLY A 521 12.50 -45.16 27.54
CA GLY A 521 13.70 -45.30 28.39
C GLY A 521 14.84 -46.14 27.79
N ARG A 522 14.69 -46.65 26.56
CA ARG A 522 15.85 -47.09 25.76
C ARG A 522 16.52 -45.83 25.19
N GLY A 523 17.79 -45.61 25.50
CA GLY A 523 18.50 -44.35 25.23
C GLY A 523 18.59 -43.96 23.74
N PRO A 524 19.26 -42.82 23.42
CA PRO A 524 19.37 -42.28 22.06
C PRO A 524 20.11 -43.18 21.04
N GLU A 525 20.63 -44.34 21.46
CA GLU A 525 21.21 -45.36 20.59
C GLU A 525 20.16 -46.31 19.98
N THR A 526 18.88 -46.16 20.36
CA THR A 526 17.78 -46.97 19.82
C THR A 526 17.39 -46.47 18.44
N GLU A 527 17.32 -47.38 17.47
CA GLU A 527 16.87 -47.09 16.11
C GLU A 527 15.45 -46.49 16.10
N ASP A 528 15.21 -45.57 15.17
CA ASP A 528 13.88 -44.99 14.95
C ASP A 528 12.84 -46.11 14.75
N VAL A 529 11.77 -46.11 15.54
CA VAL A 529 10.72 -47.14 15.52
C VAL A 529 10.13 -47.33 14.12
N LEU A 530 10.09 -46.27 13.31
CA LEU A 530 9.61 -46.35 11.93
C LEU A 530 10.60 -47.12 11.03
N VAL A 531 11.90 -46.93 11.22
CA VAL A 531 12.95 -47.66 10.50
C VAL A 531 12.98 -49.12 10.92
N ALA A 532 12.78 -49.41 12.21
CA ALA A 532 12.64 -50.77 12.70
C ALA A 532 11.43 -51.49 12.08
N ALA A 533 10.29 -50.79 11.92
CA ALA A 533 9.11 -51.33 11.27
C ALA A 533 9.33 -51.55 9.76
N ASP A 534 10.00 -50.62 9.06
CA ASP A 534 10.35 -50.77 7.65
C ASP A 534 11.31 -51.95 7.40
N ARG A 535 12.32 -52.14 8.24
CA ARG A 535 13.18 -53.33 8.17
C ARG A 535 12.39 -54.62 8.41
N ALA A 536 11.45 -54.61 9.35
CA ALA A 536 10.58 -55.76 9.57
C ALA A 536 9.71 -56.05 8.33
N LEU A 537 9.19 -55.02 7.67
CA LEU A 537 8.44 -55.15 6.42
C LEU A 537 9.31 -55.78 5.32
N TYR A 538 10.57 -55.35 5.19
CA TYR A 538 11.51 -55.96 4.26
C TYR A 538 11.69 -57.46 4.52
N ARG A 539 11.76 -57.89 5.80
CA ARG A 539 11.80 -59.32 6.17
C ARG A 539 10.53 -60.06 5.76
N ALA A 540 9.35 -59.47 5.99
CA ALA A 540 8.08 -60.05 5.54
C ALA A 540 8.05 -60.23 4.02
N LYS A 541 8.53 -59.24 3.25
CA LYS A 541 8.64 -59.37 1.79
C LYS A 541 9.63 -60.46 1.36
N ALA A 542 10.79 -60.56 2.02
CA ALA A 542 11.83 -61.53 1.68
C ALA A 542 11.41 -62.98 1.99
N ALA A 543 10.63 -63.19 3.05
CA ALA A 543 10.18 -64.52 3.46
C ALA A 543 8.91 -65.01 2.71
N GLY A 544 8.51 -64.35 1.61
CA GLY A 544 7.42 -64.83 0.74
C GLY A 544 6.22 -63.90 0.55
N ARG A 545 6.21 -62.69 1.14
CA ARG A 545 5.09 -61.73 1.11
C ARG A 545 3.81 -62.26 1.79
N ASN A 546 2.74 -61.48 1.79
CA ASN A 546 1.46 -61.78 2.47
C ASN A 546 1.66 -62.28 3.91
N GLN A 547 2.48 -61.59 4.69
CA GLN A 547 2.77 -61.97 6.08
C GLN A 547 3.18 -60.79 6.95
N VAL A 548 3.19 -61.05 8.25
CA VAL A 548 3.60 -60.09 9.28
C VAL A 548 4.97 -60.51 9.82
N ALA A 549 5.89 -59.56 9.97
CA ALA A 549 7.16 -59.75 10.66
C ALA A 549 7.38 -58.66 11.71
N THR A 550 8.06 -58.99 12.80
CA THR A 550 8.44 -58.03 13.85
C THR A 550 9.86 -57.52 13.63
N GLY A 551 10.22 -56.36 14.18
CA GLY A 551 11.62 -55.94 14.40
C GLY A 551 12.28 -56.81 15.47
N ASP A 552 13.60 -57.05 15.39
CA ASP A 552 14.32 -57.67 16.52
C ASP A 552 14.39 -56.65 17.66
N PRO A 553 14.26 -57.12 18.92
CA PRO A 553 14.21 -56.25 20.08
C PRO A 553 15.52 -55.52 20.37
#